data_AF-A0A9E2P161-F1
#
_entry.id   AF-A0A9E2P161-F1
#
_cell.length_a   1.000
_cell.length_b   1.000
_cell.length_c   1.000
_cell.angle_alpha   90.00
_cell.angle_beta   90.00
_cell.angle_gamma   90.00
#
_symmetry.space_group_name_H-M   'P 1'
#
loop_
_entity.id
_entity.type
_entity.pdbx_description
1 polymer ?
#
loop_
_entity_poly.entity_id
_entity_poly.type
_entity_poly.pdbx_seq_one_letter_code
_entity_poly.pdbx_strand_id
1 'polypeptide(L)'
;ERRFVLELFMESFQKYYRMLQRGEADMVDAQYRKALYRKEGWHLYEDEGGRFRARIADVEPDGHLILEDEQGQQRKYAFKEVRYILNGPQEQELTL
;
A
#
# COMPACT_ATOMS: atom_id res chain seq x y z
N GLU A 1 19.67 15.96 8.43
CA GLU A 1 20.82 15.08 8.71
C GLU A 1 20.42 13.62 8.59
N ARG A 2 21.27 12.73 8.06
CA ARG A 2 20.95 11.29 7.87
C ARG A 2 20.77 10.52 9.19
N ARG A 3 21.48 10.95 10.25
CA ARG A 3 21.43 10.32 11.59
C ARG A 3 20.04 10.41 12.21
N PHE A 4 19.44 11.59 12.16
CA PHE A 4 18.08 11.83 12.67
C PHE A 4 17.04 10.91 12.00
N VAL A 5 17.13 10.71 10.68
CA VAL A 5 16.22 9.81 9.95
C VAL A 5 16.38 8.36 10.42
N LEU A 6 17.62 7.92 10.66
CA LEU A 6 17.90 6.58 11.18
C LEU A 6 17.33 6.40 12.59
N GLU A 7 17.51 7.38 13.48
CA GLU A 7 16.95 7.34 14.84
C GLU A 7 15.42 7.22 14.82
N LEU A 8 14.74 8.05 14.03
CA LEU A 8 13.29 8.00 13.87
C LEU A 8 12.81 6.65 13.29
N PHE A 9 13.56 6.10 12.33
CA PHE A 9 13.28 4.77 11.78
C PHE A 9 13.42 3.69 12.86
N MET A 10 14.50 3.70 13.63
CA MET A 10 14.76 2.70 14.68
C MET A 10 13.69 2.74 15.77
N GLU A 11 13.26 3.93 16.20
CA GLU A 11 12.17 4.09 17.16
C GLU A 11 10.86 3.50 16.63
N SER A 12 10.51 3.82 15.39
CA SER A 12 9.30 3.32 14.73
C SER A 12 9.34 1.81 14.57
N PHE A 13 10.47 1.26 14.11
CA PHE A 13 10.67 -0.17 13.94
C PHE A 13 10.52 -0.91 15.28
N GLN A 14 11.20 -0.45 16.33
CA GLN A 14 11.11 -1.05 17.66
C GLN A 14 9.71 -0.97 18.26
N LYS A 15 8.95 0.09 17.96
CA LYS A 15 7.55 0.21 18.37
C LYS A 15 6.71 -0.91 17.74
N TYR A 16 6.71 -1.04 16.42
CA TYR A 16 5.91 -2.06 15.73
C TYR A 16 6.36 -3.49 16.07
N TYR A 17 7.66 -3.72 16.21
CA TYR A 17 8.18 -5.03 16.62
C TYR A 17 7.66 -5.45 18.01
N ARG A 18 7.63 -4.54 18.98
CA ARG A 18 7.08 -4.82 20.31
C ARG A 18 5.57 -5.08 20.28
N MET A 19 4.81 -4.40 19.43
CA MET A 19 3.38 -4.68 19.23
C MET A 19 3.18 -6.12 18.72
N LEU A 20 3.98 -6.54 17.73
CA LEU A 20 3.95 -7.92 17.23
C LEU A 20 4.31 -8.94 18.33
N GLN A 21 5.33 -8.67 19.14
CA GLN A 21 5.69 -9.55 20.27
C GLN A 21 4.57 -9.69 21.32
N ARG A 22 3.66 -8.72 21.41
CA ARG A 22 2.49 -8.73 22.30
C ARG A 22 1.25 -9.38 21.67
N GLY A 23 1.34 -9.83 20.42
CA GLY A 23 0.22 -10.38 19.67
C GLY A 23 -0.73 -9.31 19.09
N GLU A 24 -0.31 -8.04 19.05
CA GLU A 24 -1.12 -6.92 18.53
C GLU A 24 -1.02 -6.80 17.00
N ALA A 25 -1.00 -7.92 16.28
CA ALA A 25 -0.80 -7.96 14.82
C ALA A 25 -1.90 -7.18 14.07
N ASP A 26 -3.16 -7.30 14.51
CA ASP A 26 -4.29 -6.59 13.91
C ASP A 26 -4.14 -5.06 14.01
N MET A 27 -3.51 -4.55 15.07
CA MET A 27 -3.22 -3.12 15.19
C MET A 27 -2.15 -2.68 14.19
N VAL A 28 -1.13 -3.51 13.97
CA VAL A 28 -0.08 -3.24 12.97
C VAL A 28 -0.69 -3.25 11.57
N ASP A 29 -1.55 -4.24 11.28
CA ASP A 29 -2.26 -4.35 10.00
C ASP A 29 -3.18 -3.14 9.74
N ALA A 30 -3.96 -2.72 10.74
CA ALA A 30 -4.81 -1.54 10.64
C ALA A 30 -4.01 -0.25 10.39
N GLN A 31 -2.83 -0.10 11.00
CA GLN A 31 -1.95 1.05 10.74
C GLN A 31 -1.35 1.00 9.33
N TYR A 32 -0.93 -0.17 8.88
CA TYR A 32 -0.43 -0.39 7.53
C TYR A 32 -1.48 -0.01 6.48
N ARG A 33 -2.70 -0.54 6.58
CA ARG A 33 -3.83 -0.24 5.67
C ARG A 33 -4.14 1.26 5.59
N LYS A 34 -4.09 1.98 6.72
CA LYS A 34 -4.32 3.42 6.77
C LYS A 34 -3.24 4.24 6.06
N ALA A 35 -2.01 3.72 6.03
CA ALA A 35 -0.84 4.37 5.46
C ALA A 35 -0.52 3.93 4.02
N LEU A 36 -1.34 3.05 3.42
CA LEU A 36 -1.16 2.61 2.04
C LEU A 36 -1.14 3.80 1.08
N TYR A 37 -0.12 3.83 0.22
CA TYR A 37 -0.07 4.77 -0.89
C TYR A 37 -1.19 4.44 -1.88
N ARG A 38 -1.92 5.47 -2.35
CA ARG A 38 -3.08 5.31 -3.25
C ARG A 38 -4.16 4.36 -2.72
N LYS A 39 -4.36 4.32 -1.39
CA LYS A 39 -5.38 3.49 -0.73
C LYS A 39 -6.81 3.77 -1.20
N GLU A 40 -7.10 5.03 -1.52
CA GLU A 40 -8.42 5.46 -2.00
C GLU A 40 -8.35 5.82 -3.50
N GLY A 41 -9.46 5.58 -4.19
CA GLY A 41 -9.67 6.03 -5.56
C GLY A 41 -9.18 5.07 -6.64
N TRP A 42 -9.40 5.48 -7.89
CA TRP A 42 -9.10 4.69 -9.08
C TRP A 42 -7.82 5.18 -9.75
N HIS A 43 -6.82 4.31 -9.80
CA HIS A 43 -5.48 4.61 -10.29
C HIS A 43 -5.13 3.72 -11.46
N LEU A 44 -4.17 4.16 -12.28
CA LEU A 44 -3.65 3.37 -13.39
C LEU A 44 -2.52 2.45 -12.91
N TYR A 45 -2.62 1.19 -13.29
CA TYR A 45 -1.67 0.13 -13.01
C TYR A 45 -1.22 -0.53 -14.32
N GLU A 46 -0.09 -1.22 -14.27
CA GLU A 46 0.36 -2.08 -15.36
C GLU A 46 0.95 -3.38 -14.79
N ASP A 47 0.52 -4.50 -15.36
CA ASP A 47 1.05 -5.84 -15.12
C ASP A 47 1.51 -6.47 -16.46
N GLU A 48 1.80 -7.77 -16.46
CA GLU A 48 2.18 -8.51 -17.68
C GLU A 48 1.11 -8.51 -18.77
N GLY A 49 -0.16 -8.32 -18.40
CA GLY A 49 -1.30 -8.22 -19.31
C GLY A 49 -1.54 -6.82 -19.87
N GLY A 50 -0.79 -5.82 -19.40
CA GLY A 50 -0.85 -4.44 -19.86
C GLY A 50 -1.50 -3.49 -18.85
N ARG A 51 -1.97 -2.34 -19.34
CA ARG A 51 -2.47 -1.25 -18.49
C ARG A 51 -3.93 -1.40 -18.16
N PHE A 52 -4.28 -1.14 -16.91
CA PHE A 52 -5.66 -1.17 -16.44
C PHE A 52 -5.87 -0.17 -15.31
N ARG A 53 -7.13 0.25 -15.13
CA ARG A 53 -7.53 1.12 -14.03
C ARG A 53 -8.16 0.28 -12.93
N ALA A 54 -7.71 0.48 -11.70
CA ALA A 54 -8.18 -0.29 -10.55
C ALA A 54 -8.14 0.53 -9.26
N ARG A 55 -8.77 0.00 -8.21
CA ARG A 55 -8.64 0.47 -6.82
C ARG A 55 -8.06 -0.64 -5.96
N ILE A 56 -7.45 -0.28 -4.84
CA ILE A 56 -7.07 -1.26 -3.83
C ILE A 56 -8.36 -1.77 -3.17
N ALA A 57 -8.63 -3.07 -3.31
CA ALA A 57 -9.73 -3.72 -2.63
C ALA A 57 -9.28 -4.25 -1.26
N ASP A 58 -8.09 -4.85 -1.21
CA ASP A 58 -7.52 -5.43 0.00
C ASP A 58 -5.99 -5.57 -0.08
N VAL A 59 -5.36 -5.79 1.06
CA VAL A 59 -4.05 -6.43 1.16
C VAL A 59 -4.21 -7.65 2.05
N GLU A 60 -3.89 -8.83 1.53
CA GLU A 60 -3.98 -10.07 2.29
C GLU A 60 -2.90 -10.14 3.39
N PRO A 61 -3.06 -10.97 4.44
CA PRO A 61 -2.11 -11.05 5.55
C PRO A 61 -0.69 -11.44 5.15
N ASP A 62 -0.52 -12.12 4.01
CA ASP A 62 0.80 -12.49 3.47
C ASP A 62 1.43 -11.38 2.60
N GLY A 63 0.75 -10.24 2.46
CA GLY A 63 1.22 -9.05 1.77
C GLY A 63 0.83 -8.94 0.30
N HIS A 64 0.00 -9.85 -0.23
CA HIS A 64 -0.50 -9.69 -1.60
C HIS A 64 -1.48 -8.54 -1.72
N LEU A 65 -1.31 -7.75 -2.78
CA LEU A 65 -2.18 -6.64 -3.13
C LEU A 65 -3.36 -7.16 -3.96
N ILE A 66 -4.58 -6.89 -3.51
CA ILE A 66 -5.81 -7.18 -4.26
C ILE A 66 -6.29 -5.89 -4.92
N LEU A 67 -6.29 -5.90 -6.25
CA LEU A 67 -6.80 -4.82 -7.07
C LEU A 67 -8.12 -5.22 -7.71
N GLU A 68 -9.10 -4.33 -7.65
CA GLU A 68 -10.39 -4.48 -8.33
C GLU A 68 -10.48 -3.48 -9.46
N ASP A 69 -10.76 -3.97 -10.68
CA ASP A 69 -10.95 -3.12 -11.86
C ASP A 69 -12.39 -2.58 -12.00
N GLU A 70 -12.62 -1.69 -12.97
CA GLU A 70 -13.93 -1.04 -13.18
C GLU A 70 -15.05 -2.03 -13.56
N GLN A 71 -14.72 -3.28 -13.93
CA GLN A 71 -15.67 -4.35 -14.22
C GLN A 71 -15.96 -5.22 -12.98
N GLY A 72 -15.33 -4.92 -11.85
CA GLY A 72 -15.44 -5.69 -10.61
C GLY A 72 -14.55 -6.94 -10.58
N GLN A 73 -13.66 -7.12 -11.55
CA GLN A 73 -12.72 -8.25 -11.53
C GLN A 73 -11.60 -7.95 -10.56
N GLN A 74 -11.39 -8.87 -9.62
CA GLN A 74 -10.28 -8.81 -8.66
C GLN A 74 -9.07 -9.57 -9.19
N ARG A 75 -7.88 -9.01 -8.96
CA ARG A 75 -6.58 -9.59 -9.32
C ARG A 75 -5.64 -9.50 -8.12
N LYS A 76 -4.88 -10.55 -7.89
CA LYS A 76 -3.96 -10.71 -6.76
C LYS A 76 -2.52 -10.57 -7.27
N TYR A 77 -1.73 -9.74 -6.62
CA TYR A 77 -0.33 -9.49 -7.00
C TYR A 77 0.62 -9.61 -5.82
N ALA A 78 1.71 -10.34 -6.01
CA ALA A 78 2.87 -10.32 -5.13
C ALA A 78 3.75 -9.10 -5.41
N PHE A 79 4.83 -8.98 -4.63
CA PHE A 79 5.77 -7.87 -4.76
C PHE A 79 6.35 -7.78 -6.18
N LYS A 80 6.23 -6.60 -6.78
CA LYS A 80 6.72 -6.23 -8.14
C LYS A 80 5.98 -6.88 -9.33
N GLU A 81 4.93 -7.64 -9.11
CA GLU A 81 4.12 -8.19 -10.22
C GLU A 81 3.21 -7.14 -10.87
N VAL A 82 2.96 -6.02 -10.19
CA VAL A 82 2.21 -4.88 -10.72
C VAL A 82 2.93 -3.58 -10.35
N ARG A 83 2.85 -2.57 -11.23
CA ARG A 83 3.40 -1.24 -11.00
C ARG A 83 2.35 -0.15 -11.13
N TYR A 84 2.48 0.89 -10.32
CA TYR A 84 1.74 2.13 -10.50
C TYR A 84 2.21 2.84 -11.77
N ILE A 85 1.27 3.30 -12.58
CA ILE A 85 1.56 4.30 -13.60
C ILE A 85 1.32 5.69 -12.97
N LEU A 86 2.39 6.48 -12.93
CA LEU A 86 2.36 7.85 -12.45
C LEU A 86 2.04 8.75 -13.64
N ASN A 87 0.81 9.26 -13.71
CA ASN A 87 0.51 10.37 -14.60
C ASN A 87 1.04 11.65 -13.94
N GLY A 88 1.48 12.64 -14.73
CA GLY A 88 1.98 13.93 -14.24
C GLY A 88 0.97 14.69 -13.36
N PRO A 89 1.29 15.92 -12.89
CA PRO A 89 0.91 16.56 -11.62
C PRO A 89 -0.59 16.77 -11.26
N GLN A 90 -1.54 16.05 -11.84
CA GLN A 90 -2.99 16.24 -11.65
C GLN A 90 -3.59 15.43 -10.50
N GLU A 91 -2.85 14.53 -9.83
CA GLU A 91 -3.39 13.66 -8.77
C GLU A 91 -3.31 14.25 -7.34
N GLN A 92 -2.81 15.47 -7.15
CA GLN A 92 -2.67 16.07 -5.81
C GLN A 92 -3.93 16.81 -5.29
N GLU A 93 -4.99 16.97 -6.09
CA GLU A 93 -6.12 17.84 -5.71
C GLU A 93 -7.36 17.14 -5.11
N LEU A 94 -7.36 15.82 -4.89
CA LEU A 94 -8.56 15.10 -4.43
C LEU A 94 -8.43 14.44 -3.05
N THR A 95 -7.64 15.02 -2.15
CA THR A 95 -7.75 14.71 -0.72
C THR A 95 -7.79 16.00 0.08
N LEU A 96 -8.94 16.68 0.03
CA LEU A 96 -9.40 17.62 1.05
C LEU A 96 -10.53 16.95 1.84
#